data_AF-N4X0T2-F1
#
_entry.id   AF-N4X0T2-F1
#
_cell.length_a   1.000
_cell.length_b   1.000
_cell.length_c   1.000
_cell.angle_alpha   90.00
_cell.angle_beta   90.00
_cell.angle_gamma   90.00
#
_symmetry.space_group_name_H-M   'P 1'
#
loop_
_entity.id
_entity.type
_entity.pdbx_description
1 polymer ?
#
loop_
_entity_poly.entity_id
_entity_poly.type
_entity_poly.pdbx_seq_one_letter_code
_entity_poly.pdbx_strand_id
1 'polypeptide(L)'
;MQLLTSPSLLGVRILTLDATGPEYSRWRRSVRFALETKNRWKYCNGRRPMPMPKATPAIAEPNDIQPSLLEERREWVRRDREVKLDIFQSLAEEVMQDVFGVGPPLPPTQYTAQQMLQALDNRFSVFEFEGYHHAFCHFLNLHVDQYESLYDFNKEFLTVLEDLHDYGHPMSNVQACSAYFSKLQCTQNPWVAKKVAEWDVQPLEPQLCDLMQAAVLWPSTKSLACNSWRDCFTKPKPEE
;
A
#
# COMPACT_ATOMS: atom_id res chain seq x y z
N MET A 1 15.69 20.96 5.11
CA MET A 1 14.38 21.43 5.61
C MET A 1 13.76 20.29 6.42
N GLN A 2 13.32 20.54 7.65
CA GLN A 2 12.60 19.52 8.42
C GLN A 2 11.24 19.26 7.74
N LEU A 3 10.96 18.00 7.45
CA LEU A 3 9.66 17.58 6.93
C LEU A 3 8.62 17.82 8.02
N LEU A 4 7.64 18.67 7.75
CA LEU A 4 6.51 18.88 8.64
C LEU A 4 5.65 17.61 8.69
N THR A 5 5.47 17.07 9.89
CA THR A 5 4.63 15.90 10.16
C THR A 5 3.38 16.31 10.92
N SER A 6 2.31 15.54 10.76
CA SER A 6 1.07 15.71 11.50
C SER A 6 1.33 15.65 13.00
N PRO A 7 0.77 16.59 13.79
CA PRO A 7 0.89 16.56 15.24
C PRO A 7 0.06 15.42 15.88
N SER A 8 -0.93 14.88 15.16
CA SER A 8 -1.85 13.88 15.66
C SER A 8 -1.61 12.49 15.08
N LEU A 9 -1.11 12.38 13.84
CA LEU A 9 -0.79 11.11 13.20
C LEU A 9 0.74 10.91 13.09
N LEU A 10 1.27 10.04 13.94
CA LEU A 10 2.70 9.69 13.97
C LEU A 10 3.19 9.22 12.60
N GLY A 11 4.26 9.85 12.10
CA GLY A 11 4.90 9.49 10.83
C GLY A 11 4.16 9.94 9.57
N VAL A 12 2.99 10.58 9.69
CA VAL A 12 2.25 11.12 8.54
C VAL A 12 2.79 12.50 8.21
N ARG A 13 3.25 12.71 6.97
CA ARG A 13 3.66 14.05 6.49
C ARG A 13 2.44 14.94 6.30
N ILE A 14 2.62 16.25 6.43
CA ILE A 14 1.58 17.20 6.07
C ILE A 14 1.36 17.15 4.54
N LEU A 15 0.11 16.97 4.10
CA LEU A 15 -0.26 17.05 2.69
C LEU A 15 -0.31 18.51 2.23
N THR A 16 0.48 18.85 1.22
CA THR A 16 0.56 20.19 0.65
C THR A 16 -0.27 20.30 -0.63
N LEU A 17 -0.56 21.53 -1.09
CA LEU A 17 -1.42 21.78 -2.25
C LEU A 17 -0.77 21.36 -3.59
N ASP A 18 0.56 21.36 -3.62
CA ASP A 18 1.40 20.96 -4.74
C ASP A 18 1.69 19.45 -4.79
N ALA A 19 1.12 18.67 -3.86
CA ALA A 19 1.32 17.22 -3.82
C ALA A 19 0.89 16.56 -5.13
N THR A 20 1.81 15.79 -5.71
CA THR A 20 1.56 14.94 -6.88
C THR A 20 0.67 13.75 -6.52
N GLY A 21 0.07 13.10 -7.52
CA GLY A 21 -0.72 11.87 -7.32
C GLY A 21 0.01 10.80 -6.48
N PRO A 22 1.28 10.46 -6.76
CA PRO A 22 2.06 9.53 -5.94
C PRO A 22 2.32 10.01 -4.50
N GLU A 23 2.56 11.30 -4.30
CA GLU A 23 2.72 11.86 -2.94
C GLU A 23 1.42 11.79 -2.16
N TYR A 24 0.29 12.05 -2.81
CA TYR A 24 -1.03 11.85 -2.24
C TYR A 24 -1.29 10.37 -1.91
N SER A 25 -0.99 9.44 -2.82
CA SER A 25 -1.09 7.99 -2.58
C SER A 25 -0.29 7.56 -1.34
N ARG A 26 0.96 8.03 -1.22
CA ARG A 26 1.79 7.79 -0.02
C ARG A 26 1.15 8.34 1.24
N TRP A 27 0.75 9.61 1.22
CA TRP A 27 0.06 10.24 2.34
C TRP A 27 -1.19 9.45 2.74
N ARG A 28 -2.00 9.04 1.77
CA ARG A 28 -3.26 8.30 1.95
C ARG A 28 -3.04 6.94 2.59
N ARG A 29 -1.95 6.24 2.24
CA ARG A 29 -1.50 4.99 2.87
C ARG A 29 -1.01 5.23 4.30
N SER A 30 -0.22 6.27 4.55
CA SER A 30 0.28 6.61 5.89
C SER A 30 -0.86 6.99 6.85
N VAL A 31 -1.85 7.78 6.38
CA VAL A 31 -3.07 8.10 7.16
C VAL A 31 -3.84 6.84 7.50
N ARG A 32 -4.06 5.96 6.52
CA ARG A 32 -4.73 4.67 6.75
C ARG A 32 -4.00 3.87 7.82
N PHE A 33 -2.70 3.68 7.67
CA PHE A 33 -1.89 2.91 8.63
C PHE A 33 -1.98 3.50 10.04
N ALA A 34 -1.76 4.81 10.19
CA ALA A 34 -1.82 5.47 11.49
C ALA A 34 -3.21 5.37 12.15
N LEU A 35 -4.29 5.46 11.36
CA LEU A 35 -5.66 5.29 11.86
C LEU A 35 -6.01 3.82 12.16
N GLU A 36 -5.42 2.85 11.45
CA GLU A 36 -5.53 1.42 11.74
C GLU A 36 -4.83 1.11 13.08
N THR A 37 -3.64 1.65 13.33
CA THR A 37 -2.93 1.52 14.62
C THR A 37 -3.75 2.09 15.79
N LYS A 38 -4.50 3.17 15.56
CA LYS A 38 -5.44 3.75 16.55
C LYS A 38 -6.80 3.03 16.61
N ASN A 39 -7.04 1.97 15.83
CA ASN A 39 -8.32 1.27 15.69
C ASN A 39 -9.50 2.21 15.32
N ARG A 40 -9.20 3.24 14.52
CA ARG A 40 -10.13 4.29 14.09
C ARG A 40 -10.49 4.23 12.60
N TRP A 41 -9.68 3.54 11.78
CA TRP A 41 -9.88 3.43 10.34
C TRP A 41 -11.30 2.98 9.93
N LYS A 42 -11.94 2.14 10.74
CA LYS A 42 -13.31 1.64 10.53
C LYS A 42 -14.41 2.72 10.46
N TYR A 43 -14.19 3.89 11.06
CA TYR A 43 -15.10 5.03 11.00
C TYR A 43 -14.88 5.89 9.74
N CYS A 44 -13.80 5.63 9.01
CA CYS A 44 -13.39 6.40 7.85
C CYS A 44 -13.61 5.64 6.53
N ASN A 45 -13.43 4.32 6.55
CA ASN A 45 -13.57 3.46 5.37
C ASN A 45 -15.00 2.93 5.11
N GLY A 46 -16.00 3.44 5.84
CA GLY A 46 -17.39 3.01 5.71
C GLY A 46 -17.74 1.65 6.33
N ARG A 47 -16.78 0.90 6.92
CA ARG A 47 -17.07 -0.40 7.57
C ARG A 47 -17.95 -0.26 8.81
N ARG A 48 -17.95 0.91 9.45
CA ARG A 48 -18.83 1.23 10.58
C ARG A 48 -19.64 2.49 10.27
N PRO A 49 -20.74 2.37 9.50
CA PRO A 49 -21.60 3.51 9.17
C PRO A 49 -22.33 4.04 10.41
N MET A 50 -22.90 5.23 10.30
CA MET A 50 -23.73 5.81 11.35
C MET A 50 -24.89 4.86 11.69
N PRO A 51 -25.13 4.54 12.98
CA PRO A 51 -26.27 3.74 13.39
C PRO A 51 -27.60 4.35 12.96
N MET A 52 -28.39 3.62 12.18
CA MET A 52 -29.74 3.99 11.76
C MET A 52 -30.78 3.18 12.54
N PRO A 53 -31.99 3.71 12.75
CA PRO A 53 -33.08 2.93 13.31
C PRO A 53 -33.36 1.75 12.38
N LYS A 54 -33.76 0.61 12.93
CA LYS A 54 -34.19 -0.53 12.12
C LYS A 54 -35.34 -0.07 11.21
N ALA A 55 -35.17 -0.23 9.90
CA ALA A 55 -36.25 -0.02 8.95
C ALA A 55 -37.11 -1.29 8.94
N THR A 56 -38.15 -1.37 9.77
CA THR A 56 -39.11 -2.47 9.70
C THR A 56 -40.46 -1.96 9.20
N PRO A 57 -41.00 -2.52 8.09
CA PRO A 57 -42.43 -2.46 7.81
C PRO A 57 -43.16 -3.57 8.58
N ALA A 58 -44.20 -3.18 9.32
CA ALA A 58 -45.26 -3.98 9.95
C ALA A 58 -44.87 -5.01 11.05
N ILE A 59 -45.64 -4.95 12.15
CA ILE A 59 -45.59 -5.79 13.36
C ILE A 59 -44.38 -5.50 14.26
N ALA A 60 -44.33 -4.28 14.79
CA ALA A 60 -43.51 -3.99 15.96
C ALA A 60 -44.14 -4.65 17.20
N GLU A 61 -43.39 -5.48 17.91
CA GLU A 61 -43.72 -5.72 19.31
C GLU A 61 -43.67 -4.39 20.08
N PRO A 62 -44.57 -4.12 21.05
CA PRO A 62 -44.74 -2.79 21.63
C PRO A 62 -43.55 -2.27 22.46
N ASN A 63 -42.46 -3.04 22.56
CA ASN A 63 -41.32 -2.76 23.43
C ASN A 63 -39.95 -2.67 22.71
N ASP A 64 -39.89 -2.70 21.37
CA ASP A 64 -38.62 -2.54 20.63
C ASP A 64 -38.19 -1.05 20.53
N ILE A 65 -38.29 -0.32 21.65
CA ILE A 65 -37.67 1.00 21.81
C ILE A 65 -36.17 0.72 21.81
N GLN A 66 -35.42 1.09 20.77
CA GLN A 66 -33.95 0.98 20.75
C GLN A 66 -33.33 2.01 21.71
N PRO A 67 -33.14 1.73 23.01
CA PRO A 67 -32.78 2.76 23.98
C PRO A 67 -31.32 3.19 23.79
N SER A 68 -30.50 2.29 23.24
CA SER A 68 -29.08 2.49 22.96
C SER A 68 -28.79 3.30 21.70
N LEU A 69 -29.76 3.49 20.78
CA LEU A 69 -29.48 4.12 19.48
C LEU A 69 -28.95 5.56 19.62
N LEU A 70 -29.48 6.33 20.57
CA LEU A 70 -29.01 7.70 20.82
C LEU A 70 -27.58 7.71 21.37
N GLU A 71 -27.24 6.78 22.26
CA GLU A 71 -25.90 6.64 22.83
C GLU A 71 -24.89 6.16 21.79
N GLU A 72 -25.26 5.15 20.99
CA GLU A 72 -24.46 4.64 19.86
C GLU A 72 -24.19 5.74 18.83
N ARG A 73 -25.19 6.58 18.52
CA ARG A 73 -25.03 7.73 17.63
C ARG A 73 -24.11 8.79 18.22
N ARG A 74 -24.26 9.12 19.51
CA ARG A 74 -23.37 10.09 20.19
C ARG A 74 -21.92 9.62 20.16
N GLU A 75 -21.69 8.34 20.46
CA GLU A 75 -20.35 7.75 20.41
C GLU A 75 -19.81 7.72 18.98
N TRP A 76 -20.63 7.38 17.99
CA TRP A 76 -20.23 7.42 16.58
C TRP A 76 -19.81 8.83 16.16
N VAL A 77 -20.61 9.85 16.46
CA VAL A 77 -20.30 11.27 16.12
C VAL A 77 -19.02 11.71 16.80
N ARG A 78 -18.79 11.30 18.06
CA ARG A 78 -17.56 11.60 18.79
C ARG A 78 -16.34 11.00 18.09
N ARG A 79 -16.42 9.74 17.64
CA ARG A 79 -15.35 9.04 16.92
C ARG A 79 -15.12 9.62 15.53
N ASP A 80 -16.17 9.95 14.79
CA ASP A 80 -16.07 10.62 13.49
C ASP A 80 -15.35 11.96 13.66
N ARG A 81 -15.71 12.77 14.67
CA ARG A 81 -15.04 14.04 14.96
C ARG A 81 -13.55 13.87 15.30
N GLU A 82 -13.18 12.86 16.07
CA GLU A 82 -11.77 12.54 16.36
C GLU A 82 -10.99 12.24 15.07
N VAL A 83 -11.56 11.41 14.19
CA VAL A 83 -10.90 11.03 12.93
C VAL A 83 -10.82 12.20 11.96
N LYS A 84 -11.88 13.00 11.86
CA LYS A 84 -11.87 14.24 11.06
C LYS A 84 -10.76 15.16 11.50
N LEU A 85 -10.59 15.34 12.81
CA LEU A 85 -9.52 16.17 13.35
C LEU A 85 -8.13 15.59 13.05
N ASP A 86 -7.95 14.27 13.24
CA ASP A 86 -6.71 13.57 12.90
C ASP A 86 -6.33 13.79 11.42
N ILE A 87 -7.29 13.65 10.49
CA ILE A 87 -7.09 13.89 9.05
C ILE A 87 -6.82 15.37 8.79
N PHE A 88 -7.64 16.27 9.31
CA PHE A 88 -7.54 17.71 9.06
C PHE A 88 -6.19 18.28 9.51
N GLN A 89 -5.69 17.85 10.67
CA GLN A 89 -4.37 18.23 11.18
C GLN A 89 -3.19 17.62 10.40
N SER A 90 -3.45 16.72 9.45
CA SER A 90 -2.44 16.20 8.53
C SER A 90 -2.43 16.91 7.17
N LEU A 91 -3.19 18.01 7.03
CA LEU A 91 -3.25 18.84 5.83
C LEU A 91 -2.56 20.19 6.06
N ALA A 92 -2.01 20.77 5.00
CA ALA A 92 -1.56 22.14 5.00
C ALA A 92 -2.76 23.09 4.92
N GLU A 93 -2.61 24.32 5.41
CA GLU A 93 -3.71 25.30 5.47
C GLU A 93 -4.29 25.59 4.08
N GLU A 94 -3.44 25.62 3.06
CA GLU A 94 -3.82 25.83 1.66
C GLU A 94 -4.73 24.71 1.15
N VAL A 95 -4.48 23.45 1.56
CA VAL A 95 -5.32 22.30 1.20
C VAL A 95 -6.66 22.37 1.95
N MET A 96 -6.63 22.77 3.23
CA MET A 96 -7.86 22.96 4.01
C MET A 96 -8.78 23.97 3.33
N GLN A 97 -8.20 25.09 2.87
CA GLN A 97 -8.95 26.15 2.21
C GLN A 97 -9.42 25.75 0.80
N ASP A 98 -8.54 25.13 -0.01
CA ASP A 98 -8.87 24.71 -1.39
C ASP A 98 -9.97 23.64 -1.44
N VAL A 99 -9.85 22.60 -0.60
CA VAL A 99 -10.74 21.42 -0.66
C VAL A 99 -11.99 21.61 0.19
N PHE A 100 -11.88 22.26 1.35
CA PHE A 100 -12.96 22.34 2.33
C PHE A 100 -13.49 23.75 2.58
N GLY A 101 -12.83 24.80 2.07
CA GLY A 101 -13.23 26.19 2.28
C GLY A 101 -13.14 26.65 3.74
N VAL A 102 -12.33 25.97 4.56
CA VAL A 102 -12.15 26.26 5.99
C VAL A 102 -10.67 26.28 6.34
N GLY A 103 -10.31 27.02 7.39
CA GLY A 103 -8.96 27.04 7.96
C GLY A 103 -8.85 26.32 9.31
N PRO A 104 -7.63 26.18 9.85
CA PRO A 104 -7.41 25.65 11.19
C PRO A 104 -8.12 26.48 12.27
N PRO A 105 -8.47 25.88 13.44
CA PRO A 105 -8.07 24.55 13.89
C PRO A 105 -9.14 23.46 13.74
N LEU A 106 -10.33 23.78 13.21
CA LEU A 106 -11.48 22.88 13.24
C LEU A 106 -11.80 22.30 11.86
N PRO A 107 -12.06 20.97 11.76
CA PRO A 107 -12.47 20.35 10.51
C PRO A 107 -13.86 20.86 10.07
N PRO A 108 -14.19 20.78 8.78
CA PRO A 108 -15.48 21.25 8.26
C PRO A 108 -16.63 20.44 8.86
N THR A 109 -17.71 21.09 9.29
CA THR A 109 -18.83 20.42 9.98
C THR A 109 -19.69 19.57 9.05
N GLN A 110 -19.79 19.95 7.78
CA GLN A 110 -20.66 19.33 6.77
C GLN A 110 -20.18 17.97 6.24
N TYR A 111 -18.90 17.63 6.43
CA TYR A 111 -18.34 16.36 5.96
C TYR A 111 -18.23 15.34 7.10
N THR A 112 -18.48 14.07 6.83
CA THR A 112 -17.97 12.96 7.67
C THR A 112 -16.49 12.72 7.36
N ALA A 113 -15.78 11.97 8.22
CA ALA A 113 -14.39 11.59 7.97
C ALA A 113 -14.23 10.87 6.62
N GLN A 114 -15.19 10.02 6.25
CA GLN A 114 -15.20 9.32 4.97
C GLN A 114 -15.32 10.30 3.80
N GLN A 115 -16.25 11.26 3.88
CA GLN A 115 -16.46 12.25 2.83
C GLN A 115 -15.26 13.20 2.70
N MET A 116 -14.55 13.50 3.79
CA MET A 116 -13.30 14.26 3.72
C MET A 116 -12.25 13.53 2.88
N LEU A 117 -12.06 12.22 3.10
CA LEU A 117 -11.14 11.45 2.26
C LEU A 117 -11.60 11.39 0.81
N GLN A 118 -12.89 11.24 0.55
CA GLN A 118 -13.41 11.23 -0.81
C GLN A 118 -13.18 12.56 -1.53
N ALA A 119 -13.33 13.69 -0.85
CA ALA A 119 -13.05 15.01 -1.42
C ALA A 119 -11.56 15.17 -1.75
N LEU A 120 -10.67 14.68 -0.88
CA LEU A 120 -9.23 14.66 -1.13
C LEU A 120 -8.87 13.70 -2.28
N ASP A 121 -9.48 12.52 -2.33
CA ASP A 121 -9.31 11.56 -3.42
C ASP A 121 -9.68 12.26 -4.74
N ASN A 122 -10.86 12.90 -4.83
CA ASN A 122 -11.28 13.63 -6.03
C ASN A 122 -10.31 14.76 -6.44
N ARG A 123 -9.63 15.41 -5.48
CA ARG A 123 -8.71 16.52 -5.75
C ARG A 123 -7.33 16.06 -6.21
N PHE A 124 -6.83 14.96 -5.65
CA PHE A 124 -5.42 14.56 -5.77
C PHE A 124 -5.22 13.20 -6.46
N SER A 125 -6.26 12.37 -6.64
CA SER A 125 -6.16 11.09 -7.35
C SER A 125 -6.09 11.26 -8.88
N VAL A 126 -5.37 12.28 -9.34
CA VAL A 126 -5.08 12.51 -10.75
C VAL A 126 -3.76 11.79 -11.05
N PHE A 127 -3.82 10.75 -11.87
CA PHE A 127 -2.67 9.96 -12.27
C PHE A 127 -2.25 10.32 -13.69
N GLU A 128 -1.00 10.74 -13.85
CA GLU A 128 -0.38 10.86 -15.15
C GLU A 128 0.21 9.50 -15.55
N PHE A 129 -0.17 9.01 -16.73
CA PHE A 129 0.31 7.73 -17.26
C PHE A 129 1.84 7.72 -17.41
N GLU A 130 2.46 8.87 -17.66
CA GLU A 130 3.91 9.00 -17.82
C GLU A 130 4.69 8.53 -16.58
N GLY A 131 4.27 8.95 -15.37
CA GLY A 131 4.92 8.53 -14.12
C GLY A 131 4.82 7.02 -13.89
N TYR A 132 3.63 6.45 -14.12
CA TYR A 132 3.45 4.99 -14.09
C TYR A 132 4.32 4.28 -15.13
N HIS A 133 4.34 4.79 -16.37
CA HIS A 133 5.11 4.22 -17.46
C HIS A 133 6.61 4.20 -17.14
N HIS A 134 7.16 5.25 -16.55
CA HIS A 134 8.55 5.28 -16.11
C HIS A 134 8.84 4.24 -15.01
N ALA A 135 8.00 4.15 -13.98
CA ALA A 135 8.16 3.15 -12.93
C ALA A 135 8.04 1.72 -13.49
N PHE A 136 7.11 1.50 -14.43
CA PHE A 136 6.93 0.20 -15.09
C PHE A 136 8.11 -0.16 -16.01
N CYS A 137 8.63 0.78 -16.79
CA CYS A 137 9.84 0.56 -17.57
C CYS A 137 11.05 0.26 -16.68
N HIS A 138 11.20 0.96 -15.55
CA HIS A 138 12.25 0.68 -14.56
C HIS A 138 12.10 -0.74 -13.99
N PHE A 139 10.89 -1.12 -13.59
CA PHE A 139 10.57 -2.48 -13.17
C PHE A 139 10.95 -3.53 -14.22
N LEU A 140 10.61 -3.33 -15.49
CA LEU A 140 10.97 -4.26 -16.57
C LEU A 140 12.48 -4.34 -16.78
N ASN A 141 13.21 -3.24 -16.61
CA ASN A 141 14.65 -3.16 -16.81
C ASN A 141 15.49 -3.53 -15.57
N LEU A 142 14.85 -3.83 -14.44
CA LEU A 142 15.53 -4.29 -13.24
C LEU A 142 16.15 -5.68 -13.49
N HIS A 143 17.46 -5.82 -13.36
CA HIS A 143 18.14 -7.11 -13.47
C HIS A 143 19.10 -7.34 -12.31
N VAL A 144 19.13 -8.56 -11.76
CA VAL A 144 19.90 -8.89 -10.56
C VAL A 144 21.42 -8.74 -10.73
N ASP A 145 21.92 -8.91 -11.96
CA ASP A 145 23.33 -8.76 -12.33
C ASP A 145 23.83 -7.30 -12.32
N GLN A 146 22.93 -6.33 -12.24
CA GLN A 146 23.28 -4.91 -12.12
C GLN A 146 23.65 -4.49 -10.69
N TYR A 147 23.54 -5.40 -9.71
CA TYR A 147 23.74 -5.10 -8.29
C TYR A 147 24.90 -5.89 -7.69
N GLU A 148 25.60 -5.26 -6.74
CA GLU A 148 26.73 -5.87 -6.03
C GLU A 148 26.30 -7.01 -5.10
N SER A 149 25.07 -6.93 -4.58
CA SER A 149 24.50 -7.94 -3.69
C SER A 149 23.02 -8.17 -3.94
N LEU A 150 22.54 -9.36 -3.58
CA LEU A 150 21.11 -9.66 -3.63
C LEU A 150 20.31 -8.80 -2.63
N TYR A 151 20.94 -8.32 -1.57
CA TYR A 151 20.31 -7.40 -0.63
C TYR A 151 19.98 -6.06 -1.29
N ASP A 152 20.91 -5.49 -2.06
CA ASP A 152 20.70 -4.22 -2.77
C ASP A 152 19.65 -4.36 -3.88
N PHE A 153 19.69 -5.48 -4.61
CA PHE A 153 18.65 -5.82 -5.57
C PHE A 153 17.26 -5.91 -4.89
N ASN A 154 17.15 -6.61 -3.75
CA ASN A 154 15.88 -6.76 -3.05
C ASN A 154 15.34 -5.42 -2.56
N LYS A 155 16.22 -4.54 -2.08
CA LYS A 155 15.86 -3.18 -1.69
C LYS A 155 15.30 -2.40 -2.87
N GLU A 156 15.98 -2.43 -4.02
CA GLU A 156 15.50 -1.74 -5.21
C GLU A 156 14.18 -2.35 -5.73
N PHE A 157 14.06 -3.68 -5.77
CA PHE A 157 12.83 -4.36 -6.18
C PHE A 157 11.63 -3.92 -5.33
N LEU A 158 11.80 -3.81 -4.00
CA LEU A 158 10.75 -3.30 -3.11
C LEU A 158 10.41 -1.83 -3.40
N THR A 159 11.41 -0.97 -3.57
CA THR A 159 11.21 0.44 -3.94
C THR A 159 10.36 0.56 -5.20
N VAL A 160 10.67 -0.22 -6.24
CA VAL A 160 9.92 -0.17 -7.51
C VAL A 160 8.48 -0.68 -7.34
N LEU A 161 8.24 -1.71 -6.52
CA LEU A 161 6.88 -2.15 -6.21
C LEU A 161 6.09 -1.08 -5.45
N GLU A 162 6.74 -0.33 -4.55
CA GLU A 162 6.13 0.80 -3.86
C GLU A 162 5.78 1.93 -4.84
N ASP A 163 6.67 2.24 -5.78
CA ASP A 163 6.41 3.23 -6.83
C ASP A 163 5.20 2.82 -7.68
N LEU A 164 5.15 1.57 -8.16
CA LEU A 164 3.99 1.06 -8.93
C LEU A 164 2.67 1.15 -8.13
N HIS A 165 2.73 0.89 -6.82
CA HIS A 165 1.58 1.05 -5.93
C HIS A 165 1.17 2.52 -5.79
N ASP A 166 2.12 3.44 -5.68
CA ASP A 166 1.86 4.87 -5.57
C ASP A 166 1.23 5.47 -6.82
N TYR A 167 1.56 4.92 -8.00
CA TYR A 167 0.88 5.25 -9.26
C TYR A 167 -0.47 4.53 -9.45
N GLY A 168 -0.99 3.83 -8.43
CA GLY A 168 -2.34 3.24 -8.45
C GLY A 168 -2.42 1.85 -9.07
N HIS A 169 -1.29 1.21 -9.39
CA HIS A 169 -1.24 -0.12 -9.99
C HIS A 169 -0.44 -1.11 -9.13
N PRO A 170 -0.91 -1.43 -7.91
CA PRO A 170 -0.22 -2.37 -7.03
C PRO A 170 -0.21 -3.78 -7.64
N MET A 171 0.94 -4.43 -7.58
CA MET A 171 1.01 -5.88 -7.79
C MET A 171 0.46 -6.61 -6.56
N SER A 172 -0.33 -7.67 -6.78
CA SER A 172 -0.67 -8.60 -5.72
C SER A 172 0.59 -9.31 -5.20
N ASN A 173 0.52 -9.86 -3.98
CA ASN A 173 1.64 -10.63 -3.43
C ASN A 173 2.06 -11.78 -4.37
N VAL A 174 1.09 -12.49 -4.96
CA VAL A 174 1.35 -13.53 -5.97
C VAL A 174 2.10 -12.97 -7.18
N GLN A 175 1.61 -11.88 -7.76
CA GLN A 175 2.26 -11.23 -8.91
C GLN A 175 3.69 -10.80 -8.58
N ALA A 176 3.89 -10.23 -7.39
CA ALA A 176 5.20 -9.78 -6.92
C ALA A 176 6.16 -10.97 -6.70
N CYS A 177 5.70 -12.08 -6.12
CA CYS A 177 6.48 -13.32 -5.99
C CYS A 177 6.86 -13.91 -7.34
N SER A 178 5.92 -14.00 -8.29
CA SER A 178 6.18 -14.50 -9.65
C SER A 178 7.16 -13.60 -10.40
N ALA A 179 7.02 -12.29 -10.28
CA ALA A 179 7.95 -11.32 -10.84
C ALA A 179 9.35 -11.47 -10.24
N TYR A 180 9.45 -11.58 -8.91
CA TYR A 180 10.71 -11.73 -8.20
C TYR A 180 11.48 -12.97 -8.67
N PHE A 181 10.80 -14.12 -8.77
CA PHE A 181 11.40 -15.33 -9.34
C PHE A 181 11.83 -15.17 -10.80
N SER A 182 11.06 -14.45 -11.61
CA SER A 182 11.43 -14.15 -12.99
C SER A 182 12.71 -13.31 -13.05
N LYS A 183 12.86 -12.31 -12.17
CA LYS A 183 14.07 -11.48 -12.07
C LYS A 183 15.28 -12.23 -11.54
N LEU A 184 15.07 -13.25 -10.70
CA LEU A 184 16.12 -14.18 -10.24
C LEU A 184 16.43 -15.29 -11.24
N GLN A 185 15.98 -15.19 -12.49
CA GLN A 185 16.22 -16.14 -13.57
C GLN A 185 15.67 -17.53 -13.24
N CYS A 186 14.35 -17.64 -13.15
CA CYS A 186 13.62 -18.83 -12.68
C CYS A 186 14.04 -20.17 -13.32
N THR A 187 14.54 -20.18 -14.56
CA THR A 187 14.99 -21.39 -15.25
C THR A 187 16.46 -21.72 -15.04
N GLN A 188 17.27 -20.78 -14.55
CA GLN A 188 18.73 -20.92 -14.39
C GLN A 188 19.13 -21.04 -12.92
N ASN A 189 18.27 -20.58 -12.00
CA ASN A 189 18.52 -20.60 -10.56
C ASN A 189 17.88 -21.86 -9.91
N PRO A 190 18.68 -22.83 -9.43
CA PRO A 190 18.17 -24.07 -8.83
C PRO A 190 17.33 -23.82 -7.57
N TRP A 191 17.60 -22.75 -6.83
CA TRP A 191 16.82 -22.38 -5.66
C TRP A 191 15.43 -21.90 -6.07
N VAL A 192 15.33 -21.09 -7.13
CA VAL A 192 14.04 -20.63 -7.65
C VAL A 192 13.22 -21.81 -8.18
N ALA A 193 13.83 -22.70 -8.98
CA ALA A 193 13.14 -23.90 -9.48
C ALA A 193 12.57 -24.75 -8.35
N LYS A 194 13.34 -24.96 -7.27
CA LYS A 194 12.86 -25.65 -6.07
C LYS A 194 11.69 -24.93 -5.41
N LYS A 195 11.78 -23.60 -5.25
CA LYS A 195 10.74 -22.80 -4.59
C LYS A 195 9.45 -22.72 -5.40
N VAL A 196 9.53 -22.67 -6.72
CA VAL A 196 8.36 -22.73 -7.60
C VAL A 196 7.65 -24.08 -7.47
N ALA A 197 8.41 -25.20 -7.50
CA ALA A 197 7.83 -26.52 -7.30
C ALA A 197 7.20 -26.71 -5.89
N GLU A 198 7.78 -26.09 -4.86
CA GLU A 198 7.17 -26.06 -3.52
C GLU A 198 5.87 -25.25 -3.49
N TRP A 199 5.80 -24.13 -4.23
CA TRP A 199 4.62 -23.27 -4.28
C TRP A 199 3.43 -24.00 -4.92
N ASP A 200 3.63 -24.76 -6.00
CA ASP A 200 2.55 -25.50 -6.68
C ASP A 200 1.80 -26.49 -5.77
N VAL A 201 2.42 -26.92 -4.66
CA VAL A 201 1.88 -27.92 -3.74
C VAL A 201 1.41 -27.32 -2.41
N GLN A 202 1.75 -26.05 -2.12
CA GLN A 202 1.41 -25.42 -0.84
C GLN A 202 0.00 -24.83 -0.83
N PRO A 203 -0.75 -24.95 0.29
CA PRO A 203 -2.10 -24.39 0.41
C PRO A 203 -2.10 -22.87 0.68
N LEU A 204 -0.96 -22.30 1.07
CA LEU A 204 -0.81 -20.89 1.45
C LEU A 204 0.12 -20.20 0.46
N GLU A 205 -0.25 -18.98 0.07
CA GLU A 205 0.58 -18.16 -0.80
C GLU A 205 1.86 -17.71 -0.06
N PRO A 206 3.05 -17.89 -0.66
CA PRO A 206 4.30 -17.45 -0.06
C PRO A 206 4.33 -15.93 0.00
N GLN A 207 4.81 -15.36 1.11
CA GLN A 207 4.98 -13.92 1.23
C GLN A 207 6.31 -13.49 0.59
N LEU A 208 6.28 -12.40 -0.18
CA LEU A 208 7.47 -11.89 -0.88
C LEU A 208 8.64 -11.63 0.09
N CYS A 209 8.38 -11.04 1.26
CA CYS A 209 9.40 -10.74 2.26
C CYS A 209 10.13 -12.00 2.73
N ASP A 210 9.40 -13.10 2.95
CA ASP A 210 9.98 -14.36 3.39
C ASP A 210 10.83 -14.99 2.28
N LEU A 211 10.36 -14.91 1.03
CA LEU A 211 11.13 -15.36 -0.13
C LEU A 211 12.43 -14.57 -0.30
N MET A 212 12.39 -13.25 -0.15
CA MET A 212 13.57 -12.39 -0.24
C MET A 212 14.61 -12.73 0.83
N GLN A 213 14.18 -12.93 2.07
CA GLN A 213 15.07 -13.34 3.16
C GLN A 213 15.68 -14.73 2.90
N ALA A 214 14.85 -15.70 2.48
CA ALA A 214 15.32 -17.04 2.17
C ALA A 214 16.30 -17.06 0.98
N ALA A 215 16.13 -16.17 0.00
CA ALA A 215 17.02 -16.05 -1.16
C ALA A 215 18.42 -15.57 -0.76
N VAL A 216 18.51 -14.58 0.14
CA VAL A 216 19.79 -14.05 0.64
C VAL A 216 20.56 -15.10 1.43
N LEU A 217 19.85 -15.97 2.15
CA LEU A 217 20.45 -17.07 2.93
C LEU A 217 20.88 -18.26 2.07
N TRP A 218 20.51 -18.28 0.78
CA TRP A 218 20.90 -19.37 -0.10
C TRP A 218 22.40 -19.23 -0.46
N PRO A 219 23.24 -20.23 -0.17
CA PRO A 219 24.65 -20.19 -0.51
C PRO A 219 24.79 -20.19 -2.04
N SER A 220 25.02 -19.00 -2.58
CA SER A 220 25.27 -18.78 -3.99
C SER A 220 26.66 -19.33 -4.33
N THR A 221 26.74 -20.57 -4.81
CA THR A 221 28.02 -21.21 -5.16
C THR A 221 28.67 -20.66 -6.44
N LYS A 222 28.07 -19.64 -7.08
CA LYS A 222 28.70 -18.88 -8.17
C LYS A 222 28.45 -17.40 -7.95
N SER A 223 29.53 -16.63 -7.96
CA SER A 223 29.52 -15.17 -7.94
C SER A 223 28.56 -14.63 -9.00
N LEU A 224 27.61 -13.79 -8.58
CA LEU A 224 26.65 -13.09 -9.44
C LEU A 224 27.35 -12.25 -10.54
N ALA A 225 28.63 -11.90 -10.33
CA ALA A 225 29.43 -11.08 -11.23
C ALA A 225 30.40 -11.88 -12.14
N CYS A 226 30.46 -13.21 -12.06
CA CYS A 226 31.39 -13.97 -12.88
C CYS A 226 30.76 -14.39 -14.21
N ASN A 227 31.15 -13.65 -15.24
CA ASN A 227 30.91 -13.86 -16.67
C ASN A 227 30.74 -15.32 -17.13
N SER A 228 29.85 -15.49 -18.12
CA SER A 228 29.64 -16.70 -18.95
C SER A 228 28.90 -17.88 -18.30
N TRP A 229 27.56 -17.78 -18.26
CA TRP A 229 26.70 -18.98 -18.20
C TRP A 229 26.59 -19.67 -19.58
N ARG A 230 27.29 -19.16 -20.62
CA ARG A 230 27.26 -19.71 -21.98
C ARG A 230 28.08 -20.99 -22.14
N ASP A 231 28.98 -21.29 -21.21
CA ASP A 231 29.84 -22.49 -21.32
C ASP A 231 29.19 -23.78 -20.82
N CYS A 232 27.96 -23.74 -20.31
CA CYS A 232 27.22 -24.94 -19.90
C CYS A 232 26.54 -25.70 -21.05
N PHE A 233 26.68 -25.23 -22.30
CA PHE A 233 26.17 -25.92 -23.50
C PHE A 233 27.29 -26.40 -24.44
N THR A 234 28.38 -26.96 -23.92
CA THR A 234 29.17 -27.91 -24.72
C THR A 234 28.53 -29.29 -24.63
N LYS A 235 27.71 -29.64 -25.64
CA LYS A 235 27.27 -31.03 -25.82
C LYS A 235 28.52 -31.91 -25.96
N PRO A 236 28.64 -33.04 -25.23
CA PRO A 236 29.68 -34.01 -25.53
C PRO A 236 29.41 -34.57 -26.94
N LYS A 237 30.43 -34.56 -27.79
CA LYS A 237 30.42 -35.33 -29.05
C LYS A 237 30.26 -36.81 -28.69
N PRO A 238 29.43 -37.59 -29.42
CA PRO A 238 29.51 -39.03 -29.34
C PRO A 238 30.78 -39.47 -30.08
N GLU A 239 31.70 -40.13 -29.39
CA GLU A 239 32.76 -40.92 -30.03
C GLU A 239 32.23 -42.33 -30.29
N GLU A 240 32.58 -42.84 -31.48
CA GLU A 240 32.20 -44.12 -32.09
C GLU A 240 32.68 -45.36 -31.33
#